data_AF-A0A3D3CKE9-F1
#
_entry.id   AF-A0A3D3CKE9-F1
#
_cell.length_a   1.000
_cell.length_b   1.000
_cell.length_c   1.000
_cell.angle_alpha   90.00
_cell.angle_beta   90.00
_cell.angle_gamma   90.00
#
_symmetry.space_group_name_H-M   'P 1'
#
loop_
_entity.id
_entity.type
_entity.pdbx_description
1 polymer ?
#
loop_
_entity_poly.entity_id
_entity_poly.type
_entity_poly.pdbx_seq_one_letter_code
_entity_poly.pdbx_strand_id
1 'polypeptide(L)' 'MLMPSRVKYRKPFRRPLKGRTKGGASVAFGEYGLQSLDCAWITARQIEATRV' A
#
# COMPACT_ATOMS: atom_id res chain seq x y z
N MET A 1 -11.90 3.18 -6.73
CA MET A 1 -11.05 1.97 -6.75
C MET A 1 -9.77 2.24 -7.52
N LEU A 2 -8.64 2.23 -6.84
CA LEU A 2 -7.33 2.49 -7.45
C LEU A 2 -6.87 1.26 -8.25
N MET A 3 -6.64 1.43 -9.55
CA MET A 3 -6.09 0.41 -10.44
C MET A 3 -5.24 1.08 -11.54
N PRO A 4 -4.11 0.48 -11.97
CA PRO A 4 -3.33 0.99 -13.09
C PRO A 4 -4.13 0.94 -14.41
N SER A 5 -4.00 1.97 -15.24
CA SER A 5 -4.71 2.06 -16.52
C SER A 5 -4.22 1.05 -17.58
N ARG A 6 -2.94 0.68 -17.55
CA ARG A 6 -2.33 -0.29 -18.47
C ARG A 6 -1.29 -1.13 -17.75
N VAL A 7 -1.28 -2.44 -18.00
CA VAL A 7 -0.27 -3.39 -17.48
C VAL A 7 0.32 -4.21 -18.62
N LYS A 8 1.63 -4.46 -18.59
CA LYS A 8 2.32 -5.28 -19.60
C LYS A 8 1.92 -6.76 -19.51
N TYR A 9 1.76 -7.29 -18.30
CA TYR A 9 1.36 -8.67 -18.05
C TYR A 9 0.19 -8.72 -17.06
N ARG A 10 -0.79 -9.60 -17.33
CA ARG A 10 -2.04 -9.68 -16.53
C ARG A 10 -1.91 -10.53 -15.26
N LYS A 11 -0.95 -11.47 -15.20
CA LYS A 11 -0.79 -12.41 -14.09
C LYS A 11 0.59 -12.22 -13.42
N PRO A 12 0.66 -11.51 -12.27
CA PRO A 12 1.88 -11.37 -11.51
C PRO A 12 2.09 -12.56 -10.55
N PHE A 13 3.36 -12.83 -10.22
CA PHE A 13 3.69 -13.76 -9.14
C PHE A 13 3.52 -13.08 -7.78
N ARG A 14 2.95 -13.81 -6.81
CA ARG A 14 2.84 -13.32 -5.43
C ARG A 14 4.14 -13.57 -4.69
N ARG A 15 4.78 -12.50 -4.22
CA ARG A 15 5.99 -12.57 -3.39
C ARG A 15 5.61 -12.52 -1.90
N PRO A 16 6.38 -13.17 -1.01
CA PRO A 16 6.18 -13.02 0.43
C PRO A 16 6.58 -11.62 0.87
N LEU A 17 5.84 -11.09 1.84
CA LEU A 17 6.18 -9.85 2.52
C LEU A 17 7.26 -10.16 3.57
N LYS A 18 8.40 -9.45 3.52
CA LYS A 18 9.52 -9.66 4.45
C LYS A 18 10.25 -8.34 4.70
N GLY A 19 10.75 -8.19 5.93
CA GLY A 19 11.62 -7.08 6.31
C GLY A 19 10.87 -5.78 6.62
N ARG A 20 11.65 -4.70 6.79
CA ARG A 20 11.15 -3.34 7.01
C ARG A 20 10.87 -2.63 5.68
N THR A 21 10.06 -1.58 5.72
CA THR A 21 9.84 -0.75 4.54
C THR A 21 11.15 -0.14 4.04
N LYS A 22 11.30 -0.02 2.72
CA LYS A 22 12.43 0.67 2.10
C LYS A 22 12.26 2.20 2.17
N GLY A 23 11.04 2.71 2.34
CA GLY A 23 10.75 4.14 2.36
C GLY A 23 9.35 4.48 2.90
N GLY A 24 9.04 5.78 2.99
CA GLY A 24 7.75 6.25 3.50
C GLY A 24 7.56 6.03 5.01
N ALA A 25 8.65 6.01 5.78
CA ALA A 25 8.62 5.82 7.23
C ALA A 25 8.48 7.13 8.03
N SER A 26 8.52 8.29 7.36
CA SER A 26 8.36 9.61 7.95
C SER A 26 7.17 10.34 7.32
N VAL A 27 6.58 11.26 8.07
CA VAL A 27 5.51 12.13 7.56
C VAL A 27 6.12 13.16 6.61
N ALA A 28 5.84 13.03 5.33
CA ALA A 28 6.33 13.97 4.30
C ALA A 28 5.38 15.17 4.11
N PHE A 29 4.10 14.99 4.40
CA PHE A 29 3.06 16.01 4.22
C PHE A 29 2.08 15.98 5.40
N GLY A 30 1.57 17.15 5.80
CA GLY A 30 0.70 17.29 6.95
C GLY A 30 1.44 17.23 8.29
N GLU A 31 0.68 17.27 9.38
CA GLU A 31 1.22 17.28 10.75
C GLU A 31 1.20 15.89 11.40
N TYR A 32 0.27 15.02 10.99
CA TYR A 32 0.05 13.69 11.56
C TYR A 32 0.05 12.61 10.48
N GLY A 33 0.44 11.39 10.86
CA GLY A 33 0.44 10.23 9.97
C GLY A 33 -0.02 8.96 10.67
N LEU A 34 -0.49 7.99 9.88
CA LEU A 34 -0.89 6.67 10.35
C LEU A 34 0.17 5.64 9.93
N GLN A 35 0.82 5.01 10.90
CA GLN A 35 1.87 4.02 10.66
C GLN A 35 1.36 2.61 10.94
N SER A 36 1.62 1.69 10.01
CA SER A 36 1.38 0.26 10.25
C SER A 36 2.49 -0.34 11.12
N LEU A 37 2.10 -1.12 12.12
CA LEU A 37 3.03 -1.90 12.95
C LEU A 37 3.36 -3.25 12.31
N ASP A 38 2.40 -3.81 11.57
CA ASP A 38 2.51 -5.13 10.95
C ASP A 38 2.55 -5.07 9.44
N CYS A 39 2.97 -6.17 8.82
CA CYS A 39 3.06 -6.30 7.38
C CYS A 39 1.85 -7.06 6.81
N ALA A 40 1.12 -6.44 5.90
CA ALA A 40 -0.04 -7.05 5.26
C ALA A 40 -0.23 -6.55 3.81
N TRP A 41 -0.97 -7.33 3.02
CA TRP A 41 -1.43 -6.90 1.70
C TRP A 41 -2.74 -6.12 1.85
N ILE A 42 -2.77 -4.89 1.33
CA ILE A 42 -3.93 -4.00 1.42
C ILE A 42 -4.61 -3.93 0.05
N THR A 43 -5.94 -4.05 0.03
CA THR A 43 -6.77 -3.97 -1.17
C THR A 43 -7.28 -2.55 -1.42
N ALA A 44 -7.60 -2.23 -2.68
CA ALA A 44 -8.16 -0.92 -3.04
C ALA A 44 -9.48 -0.60 -2.31
N ARG A 45 -10.27 -1.62 -1.94
CA ARG A 45 -11.52 -1.45 -1.17
C ARG A 45 -11.26 -1.01 0.27
N GLN A 46 -10.23 -1.57 0.92
CA GLN A 46 -9.87 -1.20 2.30
C GLN A 46 -9.35 0.24 2.37
N ILE A 47 -8.58 0.68 1.38
CA ILE A 47 -8.12 2.07 1.28
C ILE A 47 -9.31 3.02 1.10
N GLU A 48 -10.26 2.65 0.24
CA GLU A 48 -11.45 3.46 0.02
C GLU A 48 -12.30 3.59 1.30
N ALA A 49 -12.52 2.47 2.00
CA ALA A 49 -13.32 2.43 3.23
C ALA A 49 -12.69 3.18 4.41
N THR A 50 -11.38 3.42 4.39
CA THR A 50 -10.70 4.23 5.42
C THR A 50 -10.63 5.70 5.05
N ARG A 51 -10.82 6.04 3.77
CA ARG A 51 -10.82 7.41 3.26
C ARG A 51 -12.21 8.06 3.33
N VAL A 52 -13.26 7.29 3.10
CA VAL A 52 -14.68 7.72 3.17
C VAL A 52 -15.15 7.62 4.61
#